data_AF-A0A7Y3UFG9-F1
#
_entry.id   AF-A0A7Y3UFG9-F1
#
_cell.length_a   1.000
_cell.length_b   1.000
_cell.length_c   1.000
_cell.angle_alpha   90.00
_cell.angle_beta   90.00
_cell.angle_gamma   90.00
#
_symmetry.space_group_name_H-M   'P 1'
#
loop_
_entity.id
_entity.type
_entity.pdbx_description
1 polymer ?
#
loop_
_entity_poly.entity_id
_entity_poly.type
_entity_poly.pdbx_seq_one_letter_code
_entity_poly.pdbx_strand_id
1 'polypeptide(L)'
;MSPKGAQSSRIRDSNKARAQHALTRKAGKKPARPVILIVCEGRKTEPMYFGTLRRQLGLPSRQIRVRSCKGQTDPLQVVLLAHREQHNAESSATQASYDEIWCVFDVEQPEQSPHLPSAIERAASHRYQLAISNPWFE
;
A
#
# COMPACT_ATOMS: atom_id res chain seq x y z
N MET A 1 -32.02 -36.68 -74.28
CA MET A 1 -33.48 -36.97 -74.21
C MET A 1 -33.84 -37.25 -72.75
N SER A 2 -34.76 -36.43 -72.23
CA SER A 2 -35.53 -36.60 -70.98
C SER A 2 -34.85 -36.35 -69.60
N PRO A 3 -35.60 -35.80 -68.61
CA PRO A 3 -35.30 -34.46 -68.05
C PRO A 3 -35.55 -34.27 -66.52
N LYS A 4 -35.51 -33.00 -66.05
CA LYS A 4 -36.13 -32.39 -64.82
C LYS A 4 -35.54 -32.83 -63.46
N GLY A 5 -35.43 -32.05 -62.39
CA GLY A 5 -35.75 -30.68 -61.95
C GLY A 5 -34.86 -30.45 -60.69
N ALA A 6 -34.91 -29.42 -59.85
CA ALA A 6 -35.81 -28.32 -59.58
C ALA A 6 -35.02 -27.23 -58.82
N GLN A 7 -35.60 -26.03 -58.77
CA GLN A 7 -35.12 -24.79 -58.13
C GLN A 7 -34.93 -24.92 -56.60
N SER A 8 -34.08 -24.05 -56.00
CA SER A 8 -34.42 -23.18 -54.84
C SER A 8 -33.16 -22.41 -54.39
N SER A 9 -33.08 -21.09 -54.63
CA SER A 9 -33.35 -19.99 -53.69
C SER A 9 -32.11 -19.47 -52.92
N ARG A 10 -31.81 -18.19 -53.18
CA ARG A 10 -30.90 -17.29 -52.45
C ARG A 10 -31.18 -17.29 -50.95
N ILE A 11 -30.15 -17.21 -50.10
CA ILE A 11 -30.16 -16.36 -48.89
C ILE A 11 -28.74 -15.79 -48.67
N ARG A 12 -28.64 -14.45 -48.68
CA ARG A 12 -27.54 -13.69 -48.10
C ARG A 12 -27.85 -13.55 -46.62
N ASP A 13 -27.09 -14.19 -45.75
CA ASP A 13 -27.22 -13.95 -44.31
C ASP A 13 -26.20 -12.91 -43.85
N SER A 14 -26.62 -11.67 -44.02
CA SER A 14 -26.17 -10.51 -43.26
C SER A 14 -26.46 -10.73 -41.78
N ASN A 15 -25.49 -11.24 -41.02
CA ASN A 15 -25.59 -11.23 -39.55
C ASN A 15 -25.04 -9.91 -38.99
N LYS A 16 -25.95 -8.95 -39.09
CA LYS A 16 -25.94 -7.59 -38.58
C LYS A 16 -25.66 -7.61 -37.07
N ALA A 17 -24.62 -6.87 -36.69
CA ALA A 17 -24.55 -6.15 -35.42
C ALA A 17 -24.98 -6.92 -34.16
N ARG A 18 -24.12 -7.83 -33.69
CA ARG A 18 -24.01 -8.01 -32.23
C ARG A 18 -23.26 -6.78 -31.74
N ALA A 19 -24.00 -5.68 -31.57
CA ALA A 19 -23.51 -4.47 -30.95
C ALA A 19 -22.88 -4.87 -29.63
N GLN A 20 -21.56 -4.89 -29.61
CA GLN A 20 -20.76 -4.92 -28.42
C GLN A 20 -21.18 -3.65 -27.68
N HIS A 21 -22.17 -3.77 -26.79
CA HIS A 21 -22.31 -2.82 -25.71
C HIS A 21 -21.02 -2.98 -24.91
N ALA A 22 -19.97 -2.29 -25.36
CA ALA A 22 -18.79 -2.02 -24.59
C ALA A 22 -19.34 -1.34 -23.34
N LEU A 23 -19.43 -2.11 -22.27
CA LEU A 23 -19.69 -1.60 -20.94
C LEU A 23 -18.49 -0.70 -20.63
N THR A 24 -18.55 0.54 -21.10
CA THR A 24 -17.59 1.58 -20.76
C THR A 24 -17.82 1.85 -19.28
N ARG A 25 -17.07 1.12 -18.45
CA ARG A 25 -17.00 1.38 -17.02
C ARG A 25 -16.51 2.81 -16.88
N LYS A 26 -17.40 3.73 -16.50
CA LYS A 26 -17.01 5.08 -16.07
C LYS A 26 -15.91 4.90 -15.04
N ALA A 27 -14.69 5.36 -15.36
CA ALA A 27 -13.58 5.33 -14.43
C ALA A 27 -14.03 6.04 -13.15
N GLY A 28 -13.97 5.33 -12.02
CA GLY A 28 -14.37 5.89 -10.74
C GLY A 28 -13.50 7.10 -10.43
N LYS A 29 -14.12 8.25 -10.16
CA LYS A 29 -13.44 9.53 -9.83
C LYS A 29 -12.78 9.55 -8.44
N LYS A 30 -12.68 8.40 -7.75
CA LYS A 30 -12.10 8.38 -6.41
C LYS A 30 -10.57 8.48 -6.55
N PRO A 31 -9.92 9.42 -5.86
CA PRO A 31 -8.46 9.45 -5.83
C PRO A 31 -7.92 8.12 -5.32
N ALA A 32 -6.78 7.70 -5.83
CA ALA A 32 -6.10 6.51 -5.34
C ALA A 32 -5.85 6.67 -3.83
N ARG A 33 -6.01 5.56 -3.09
CA ARG A 33 -5.70 5.57 -1.66
C ARG A 33 -4.18 5.69 -1.49
N PRO A 34 -3.70 6.45 -0.48
CA PRO A 34 -2.27 6.58 -0.23
C PRO A 34 -1.67 5.22 0.13
N VAL A 35 -0.46 4.98 -0.35
CA VAL A 35 0.39 3.85 -0.03
C VAL A 35 1.23 4.21 1.19
N ILE A 36 0.99 3.52 2.30
CA ILE A 36 1.52 3.85 3.62
C ILE A 36 2.57 2.81 4.03
N LEU A 37 3.74 3.28 4.47
CA LEU A 37 4.73 2.50 5.21
C LEU A 37 4.61 2.79 6.71
N ILE A 38 4.48 1.74 7.50
CA ILE A 38 4.59 1.80 8.96
C ILE A 38 5.88 1.08 9.35
N VAL A 39 6.75 1.76 10.09
CA VAL A 39 7.98 1.18 10.64
C VAL A 39 7.90 1.23 12.16
N CYS A 40 8.14 0.11 12.82
CA CYS A 40 8.02 -0.04 14.26
C CYS A 40 9.25 -0.75 14.84
N GLU A 41 9.53 -0.53 16.12
CA GLU A 41 10.70 -1.10 16.83
C GLU A 41 10.53 -2.60 17.06
N GLY A 42 9.36 -2.98 17.55
CA GLY A 42 8.99 -4.28 18.06
C GLY A 42 9.09 -5.37 17.01
N ARG A 43 9.64 -6.52 17.41
CA ARG A 43 9.84 -7.66 16.52
C ARG A 43 8.56 -8.41 16.18
N LYS A 44 7.60 -8.47 17.11
CA LYS A 44 6.43 -9.36 17.04
C LYS A 44 5.12 -8.65 17.27
N THR A 45 4.98 -7.94 18.39
CA THR A 45 3.69 -7.39 18.84
C THR A 45 3.14 -6.35 17.87
N GLU A 46 3.90 -5.29 17.58
CA GLU A 46 3.43 -4.21 16.72
C GLU A 46 3.22 -4.65 15.26
N PRO A 47 4.15 -5.41 14.61
CA PRO A 47 3.89 -5.92 13.28
C PRO A 47 2.65 -6.81 13.19
N MET A 48 2.39 -7.62 14.23
CA MET A 48 1.20 -8.46 14.33
C MET A 48 -0.07 -7.63 14.52
N TYR A 49 -0.02 -6.60 15.38
CA TYR A 49 -1.12 -5.67 15.62
C TYR A 49 -1.53 -4.98 14.32
N PHE A 50 -0.60 -4.27 13.66
CA PHE A 50 -0.89 -3.58 12.39
C PHE A 50 -1.28 -4.55 11.28
N GLY A 51 -0.64 -5.72 11.21
CA GLY A 51 -0.98 -6.76 10.24
C GLY A 51 -2.41 -7.29 10.42
N THR A 52 -2.87 -7.42 11.67
CA THR A 52 -4.23 -7.87 12.01
C THR A 52 -5.25 -6.77 11.79
N LEU A 53 -4.97 -5.54 12.24
CA LEU A 53 -5.81 -4.38 12.00
C LEU A 53 -6.03 -4.14 10.50
N ARG A 54 -4.96 -4.21 9.70
CA ARG A 54 -5.04 -4.15 8.22
C ARG A 54 -6.00 -5.19 7.65
N ARG A 55 -5.94 -6.43 8.13
CA ARG A 55 -6.82 -7.53 7.69
C ARG A 55 -8.27 -7.29 8.08
N GLN A 56 -8.53 -6.89 9.32
CA GLN A 56 -9.87 -6.59 9.82
C GLN A 56 -10.53 -5.43 9.06
N LEU A 57 -9.75 -4.42 8.67
CA LEU A 57 -10.22 -3.29 7.87
C LEU A 57 -10.32 -3.59 6.36
N GLY A 58 -9.97 -4.81 5.92
CA GLY A 58 -10.01 -5.19 4.50
C GLY A 58 -9.02 -4.43 3.62
N LEU A 59 -7.92 -3.92 4.19
CA LEU A 59 -6.96 -3.08 3.48
C LEU A 59 -5.92 -3.95 2.73
N PRO A 60 -5.66 -3.69 1.43
CA PRO A 60 -4.72 -4.49 0.66
C PRO A 60 -3.28 -4.31 1.14
N SER A 61 -2.47 -5.37 1.06
CA SER A 61 -1.07 -5.36 1.49
C SER A 61 -0.18 -4.40 0.69
N ARG A 62 -0.57 -4.09 -0.55
CA ARG A 62 0.11 -3.09 -1.38
C ARG A 62 -0.12 -1.68 -0.86
N GLN A 63 -1.24 -1.42 -0.16
CA GLN A 63 -1.58 -0.11 0.37
C GLN A 63 -0.96 0.15 1.74
N ILE A 64 -0.93 -0.84 2.64
CA ILE A 64 -0.28 -0.68 3.95
C ILE A 64 0.81 -1.74 4.11
N ARG A 65 2.05 -1.27 4.21
CA ARG A 65 3.21 -2.10 4.48
C ARG A 65 3.73 -1.85 5.89
N VAL A 66 4.04 -2.93 6.59
CA VAL A 66 4.55 -2.88 7.95
C VAL A 66 5.94 -3.47 7.97
N ARG A 67 6.89 -2.73 8.52
CA ARG A 67 8.28 -3.14 8.72
C ARG A 67 8.64 -3.02 10.20
N SER A 68 9.54 -3.90 10.61
CA SER A 68 10.05 -3.96 11.98
C SER A 68 11.56 -3.78 11.93
N CYS A 69 12.09 -3.02 12.90
CA CYS A 69 13.53 -2.96 13.18
C CYS A 69 14.06 -4.23 13.89
N LYS A 70 13.26 -5.30 13.93
CA LYS A 70 13.61 -6.61 14.49
C LYS A 70 13.94 -6.56 15.99
N GLY A 71 13.41 -5.59 16.73
CA GLY A 71 13.66 -5.40 18.16
C GLY A 71 14.82 -4.47 18.48
N GLN A 72 15.34 -3.69 17.51
CA GLN A 72 16.15 -2.52 17.85
C GLN A 72 15.24 -1.46 18.46
N THR A 73 15.49 -1.11 19.72
CA THR A 73 14.69 -0.20 20.55
C THR A 73 15.15 1.26 20.45
N ASP A 74 15.90 1.58 19.40
CA ASP A 74 16.42 2.94 19.19
C ASP A 74 15.52 3.65 18.17
N PRO A 75 14.83 4.74 18.56
CA PRO A 75 13.98 5.52 17.66
C PRO A 75 14.70 5.96 16.38
N LEU A 76 16.01 6.23 16.43
CA LEU A 76 16.76 6.63 15.25
C LEU A 76 16.86 5.49 14.22
N GLN A 77 16.97 4.23 14.67
CA GLN A 77 17.02 3.08 13.76
C GLN A 77 15.72 2.90 12.99
N VAL A 78 14.58 3.20 13.62
CA VAL A 78 13.26 3.19 12.95
C VAL A 78 13.22 4.21 11.82
N VAL A 79 13.66 5.44 12.08
CA VAL A 79 13.69 6.50 11.06
C VAL A 79 14.66 6.17 9.93
N LEU A 80 15.84 5.62 10.25
CA LEU A 80 16.82 5.17 9.25
C LEU A 80 16.29 4.02 8.39
N LEU A 81 15.58 3.06 9.00
CA LEU A 81 14.93 1.98 8.27
C LEU A 81 13.83 2.51 7.35
N ALA A 82 13.01 3.43 7.84
CA ALA A 82 11.96 4.08 7.05
C ALA A 82 12.54 4.76 5.82
N HIS A 83 13.63 5.51 6.00
CA HIS A 83 14.34 6.16 4.90
C HIS A 83 14.87 5.16 3.88
N ARG A 84 15.51 4.07 4.34
CA ARG A 84 16.02 3.01 3.46
C ARG A 84 14.90 2.34 2.66
N GLU A 85 13.77 2.03 3.29
CA GLU A 85 12.63 1.40 2.61
C GLU A 85 12.01 2.33 1.57
N GLN A 86 11.92 3.64 1.85
CA GLN A 86 11.48 4.63 0.87
C GLN A 86 12.43 4.71 -0.32
N HIS A 87 13.73 4.87 -0.07
CA HIS A 87 14.72 4.97 -1.13
C HIS A 87 14.74 3.71 -2.02
N ASN A 88 14.62 2.52 -1.41
CA ASN A 88 14.49 1.27 -2.14
C ASN A 88 13.19 1.20 -2.97
N ALA A 89 12.10 1.77 -2.47
CA ALA A 89 10.83 1.83 -3.19
C ALA A 89 10.93 2.76 -4.40
N GLU A 90 11.50 3.96 -4.22
CA GLU A 90 11.72 4.94 -5.29
C GLU A 90 12.64 4.42 -6.39
N SER A 91 13.63 3.60 -6.03
CA SER A 91 14.57 2.99 -6.97
C SER A 91 14.04 1.69 -7.61
N SER A 92 12.85 1.22 -7.22
CA SER A 92 12.30 -0.05 -7.70
C SER A 92 11.43 0.13 -8.94
N ALA A 93 11.61 -0.73 -9.94
CA ALA A 93 10.72 -0.79 -11.09
C ALA A 93 9.35 -1.44 -10.77
N THR A 94 9.23 -2.19 -9.67
CA THR A 94 8.06 -3.02 -9.36
C THR A 94 7.28 -2.58 -8.12
N GLN A 95 7.96 -1.88 -7.21
CA GLN A 95 7.40 -1.36 -5.97
C GLN A 95 7.10 0.13 -6.12
N ALA A 96 5.87 0.53 -5.77
CA ALA A 96 5.53 1.94 -5.68
C ALA A 96 6.21 2.57 -4.45
N SER A 97 6.58 3.84 -4.57
CA SER A 97 6.97 4.69 -3.45
C SER A 97 5.83 4.81 -2.43
N TYR A 98 6.18 5.17 -1.20
CA TYR A 98 5.20 5.45 -0.15
C TYR A 98 4.77 6.92 -0.22
N ASP A 99 3.47 7.15 -0.14
CA ASP A 99 2.87 8.49 -0.03
C ASP A 99 2.96 9.01 1.41
N GLU A 100 2.87 8.10 2.38
CA GLU A 100 2.99 8.40 3.80
C GLU A 100 3.89 7.38 4.48
N ILE A 101 4.70 7.88 5.42
CA ILE A 101 5.61 7.06 6.22
C ILE A 101 5.40 7.41 7.68
N TRP A 102 5.13 6.38 8.48
CA TRP A 102 4.88 6.47 9.91
C TRP A 102 5.95 5.70 10.67
N CYS A 103 6.70 6.41 11.51
CA CYS A 103 7.64 5.84 12.46
C CYS A 103 6.93 5.72 13.81
N VAL A 104 6.82 4.48 14.31
CA VAL A 104 6.16 4.17 15.58
C VAL A 104 7.22 3.87 16.61
N PHE A 105 7.22 4.64 17.70
CA PHE A 105 8.16 4.50 18.81
C PHE A 105 7.39 4.11 20.07
N ASP A 106 7.97 3.21 20.86
CA ASP A 106 7.50 2.90 22.19
C ASP A 106 8.42 3.54 23.23
N VAL A 107 8.09 4.76 23.62
CA VAL A 107 8.96 5.57 24.48
C VAL A 107 8.47 5.46 25.91
N GLU A 108 8.94 4.45 26.63
CA GLU A 108 8.57 4.33 28.04
C GLU A 108 9.32 5.31 28.96
N GLN A 109 10.55 5.67 28.60
CA GLN A 109 11.38 6.59 29.38
C GLN A 109 12.10 7.56 28.42
N PRO A 110 11.45 8.69 28.05
CA PRO A 110 12.02 9.66 27.11
C PRO A 110 13.40 10.18 27.52
N GLU A 111 13.59 10.40 28.83
CA GLU A 111 14.84 10.81 29.48
C GLU A 111 16.00 9.83 29.22
N GLN A 112 15.70 8.55 28.94
CA GLN A 112 16.68 7.49 28.72
C GLN A 112 16.85 7.13 27.24
N SER A 113 16.18 7.85 26.33
CA SER A 113 16.36 7.70 24.88
C SER A 113 17.20 8.85 24.32
N PRO A 114 18.55 8.75 24.39
CA PRO A 114 19.45 9.83 23.95
C PRO A 114 19.30 10.17 22.47
N HIS A 115 18.81 9.23 21.65
CA HIS A 115 18.65 9.42 20.20
C HIS A 115 17.24 9.88 19.79
N LEU A 116 16.29 10.00 20.73
CA LEU A 116 14.93 10.46 20.42
C LEU A 116 14.91 11.87 19.79
N PRO A 117 15.67 12.87 20.28
CA PRO A 117 15.72 14.17 19.63
C PRO A 117 16.23 14.09 18.18
N SER A 118 17.28 13.32 17.93
CA SER A 118 17.83 13.11 16.59
C SER A 118 16.86 12.38 15.66
N ALA A 119 16.09 11.42 16.19
CA ALA A 119 15.05 10.73 15.44
C ALA A 119 13.92 11.70 15.04
N ILE A 120 13.49 12.58 15.95
CA ILE A 120 12.47 13.60 15.69
C ILE A 120 12.94 14.57 14.60
N GLU A 121 14.14 15.12 14.75
CA GLU A 121 14.72 16.05 13.77
C GLU A 121 14.81 15.42 12.37
N ARG A 122 15.29 14.17 12.32
CA ARG A 122 15.45 13.45 11.06
C ARG A 122 14.11 13.06 10.43
N ALA A 123 13.13 12.67 11.23
CA ALA A 123 11.78 12.43 10.72
C ALA A 123 11.17 13.71 10.14
N ALA A 124 11.34 14.84 10.83
CA ALA A 124 10.84 16.14 10.37
C ALA A 124 11.50 16.57 9.04
N SER A 125 12.81 16.40 8.90
CA SER A 125 13.53 16.77 7.66
C SER A 125 13.08 15.96 6.44
N HIS A 126 12.67 14.71 6.64
CA HIS A 126 12.11 13.85 5.60
C HIS A 126 10.57 13.87 5.52
N ARG A 127 9.89 14.67 6.36
CA ARG A 127 8.43 14.76 6.46
C ARG A 127 7.75 13.44 6.84
N TYR A 128 8.44 12.58 7.58
CA TYR A 128 7.87 11.35 8.13
C TYR A 128 7.01 11.67 9.35
N GLN A 129 5.88 10.98 9.46
CA GLN A 129 4.98 11.10 10.59
C GLN A 129 5.50 10.27 11.76
N LEU A 130 5.29 10.77 12.98
CA LEU A 130 5.69 10.09 14.21
C LEU A 130 4.45 9.69 14.99
N ALA A 131 4.40 8.44 15.42
CA ALA A 131 3.44 7.93 16.39
C ALA A 131 4.23 7.47 17.62
N ILE A 132 4.19 8.26 18.68
CA ILE A 132 4.94 7.99 19.91
C ILE A 132 3.94 7.51 20.96
N SER A 133 4.05 6.27 21.44
CA SER A 133 3.38 5.89 22.68
C SER A 133 4.14 6.51 23.84
N ASN A 134 3.50 7.44 24.54
CA ASN A 134 3.93 7.89 25.85
C ASN A 134 3.08 7.12 26.87
N PRO A 135 3.66 6.22 27.68
CA PRO A 135 2.85 5.26 28.43
C PRO A 135 2.15 5.85 29.64
N TRP A 136 2.44 7.08 30.06
CA TRP A 136 1.90 7.64 31.30
C TRP A 136 1.49 9.10 31.14
N PHE A 137 0.21 9.35 31.40
CA PHE A 137 -0.33 10.65 31.79
C PHE A 137 -0.50 10.62 33.31
N GLU A 138 0.17 11.54 34.01
CA GLU A 138 -0.03 11.84 35.43
C GLU A 138 -0.35 13.33 35.58
#